data_AF-A0A3N5YQD8-F1
#
_entry.id   AF-A0A3N5YQD8-F1
#
_cell.length_a   1.000
_cell.length_b   1.000
_cell.length_c   1.000
_cell.angle_alpha   90.00
_cell.angle_beta   90.00
_cell.angle_gamma   90.00
#
_symmetry.space_group_name_H-M   'P 1'
#
loop_
_entity.id
_entity.type
_entity.pdbx_description
1 polymer ?
#
loop_
_entity_poly.entity_id
_entity_poly.type
_entity_poly.pdbx_seq_one_letter_code
_entity_poly.pdbx_strand_id
1 'polypeptide(L)'
;MTPNVGRAPSAVRNRFGRSGNDGSRYQGLAVRLPGILQPVGGVLYCLFCLCPLFLLRGLTEPLRRREDSNRPPTIGCSAPERTNGDPSGVARRGPRDMNRTHATFGLALAASLALAACAPAPEASQAPKKIRLAVATFSHETCTFCPDPTGIAEWEFYGPPVRGEAVLRQGGYIGGFVAASKEYPDVELAGILSPRDSKGGSSGSWVTREAFDKYASGIADDIKRTGPYDGVFLALHGAMAVTGVPKPEAELARRVRAVVGESVPIHVTLDLHANESQDLADAADAVFIIKRYPHYDAALMGERAMRTMLRQIKGTYKPTMATRKPGVLTPSVYQGTGTSPSMEIMERARIWEERRRDVFVSVAYGFAYADVPDIGATVMVVTNNDQKLADQIADDMSKFIWLKREDFAGKKLPKTKEGVTLAIAAAKAGKVPIVVADHSDRTGNSTHILEELIRQGGRNFCIATISDEKAIEEIKGKAKAGDPVKVAIGGYQDQFAGKPVTIEGKLEYLGKYQQHATVAVIAFGANNRVILTPVLEQVTDPGIFGDLGIDLKTLEIIVLKSRVHFWRGFVEDGLAKAVFQVDAPGLGPADVSTIPYKNASRDIYPIVRK
;
A
#
# COMPACT_ATOMS: atom_id res chain seq x y z
N MET A 1 10.71 55.27 19.38
CA MET A 1 10.14 56.64 19.49
C MET A 1 8.92 56.71 18.58
N THR A 2 7.81 57.27 19.06
CA THR A 2 6.63 57.62 18.24
C THR A 2 6.73 59.09 17.80
N PRO A 3 6.03 59.49 16.73
CA PRO A 3 4.67 60.06 16.85
C PRO A 3 3.66 59.38 15.88
N ASN A 4 2.36 59.27 16.17
CA ASN A 4 1.33 60.32 16.27
C ASN A 4 1.22 61.23 15.02
N VAL A 5 0.07 61.64 14.50
CA VAL A 5 -1.36 61.23 14.47
C VAL A 5 -2.06 62.41 13.75
N GLY A 6 -3.05 62.16 12.89
CA GLY A 6 -3.81 63.24 12.24
C GLY A 6 -5.14 62.74 11.65
N ARG A 7 -6.20 63.55 11.73
CA ARG A 7 -7.56 63.19 11.27
C ARG A 7 -8.06 64.10 10.13
N ALA A 8 -9.03 63.53 9.41
CA ALA A 8 -10.11 64.07 8.56
C ALA A 8 -10.67 65.48 8.96
N PRO A 9 -11.55 66.18 8.16
CA PRO A 9 -12.52 65.56 7.23
C PRO A 9 -13.00 66.34 5.97
N SER A 10 -13.93 65.68 5.25
CA SER A 10 -15.01 66.27 4.41
C SER A 10 -14.64 66.93 3.06
N ALA A 11 -15.59 67.28 2.17
CA ALA A 11 -16.71 66.52 1.57
C ALA A 11 -17.44 67.43 0.55
N VAL A 12 -17.71 66.97 -0.68
CA VAL A 12 -18.69 67.60 -1.60
C VAL A 12 -19.42 66.51 -2.39
N ARG A 13 -20.74 66.66 -2.56
CA ARG A 13 -21.55 65.92 -3.53
C ARG A 13 -21.76 66.78 -4.77
N ASN A 14 -21.98 66.15 -5.93
CA ASN A 14 -23.03 66.63 -6.81
C ASN A 14 -23.70 65.51 -7.62
N ARG A 15 -24.96 65.73 -8.01
CA ARG A 15 -25.79 64.89 -8.90
C ARG A 15 -26.43 65.80 -9.95
N PHE A 16 -27.06 65.15 -10.94
CA PHE A 16 -27.91 65.65 -12.05
C PHE A 16 -27.23 65.45 -13.43
N GLY A 17 -27.88 64.82 -14.42
CA GLY A 17 -29.20 64.17 -14.35
C GLY A 17 -29.59 63.36 -15.59
N ARG A 18 -30.88 62.97 -15.59
CA ARG A 18 -31.81 62.61 -16.70
C ARG A 18 -31.39 63.04 -18.12
N SER A 19 -31.81 62.40 -19.21
CA SER A 19 -32.64 61.18 -19.42
C SER A 19 -32.74 60.88 -20.93
N GLY A 20 -32.99 59.62 -21.34
CA GLY A 20 -33.35 59.26 -22.71
C GLY A 20 -33.91 57.84 -22.78
N ASN A 21 -34.89 57.60 -23.66
CA ASN A 21 -35.56 56.30 -23.87
C ASN A 21 -35.47 55.89 -25.34
N ASP A 22 -36.05 54.73 -25.66
CA ASP A 22 -36.19 54.13 -27.01
C ASP A 22 -34.88 53.58 -27.62
N GLY A 23 -34.90 52.50 -28.41
CA GLY A 23 -36.02 51.57 -28.64
C GLY A 23 -35.92 50.81 -29.96
N SER A 24 -36.05 49.47 -29.92
CA SER A 24 -36.14 48.57 -31.09
C SER A 24 -34.87 48.49 -31.98
N ARG A 25 -34.69 47.57 -32.94
CA ARG A 25 -35.12 46.15 -33.10
C ARG A 25 -34.28 45.52 -34.24
N TYR A 26 -33.80 44.28 -34.04
CA TYR A 26 -33.52 43.24 -35.07
C TYR A 26 -32.57 43.48 -36.26
N GLN A 27 -31.98 42.36 -36.73
CA GLN A 27 -31.21 42.14 -37.96
C GLN A 27 -29.86 42.90 -38.06
N GLY A 28 -28.77 42.33 -38.61
CA GLY A 28 -28.51 40.94 -38.99
C GLY A 28 -28.14 40.76 -40.46
N LEU A 29 -26.86 40.96 -40.81
CA LEU A 29 -26.25 40.47 -42.05
C LEU A 29 -24.72 40.34 -41.88
N ALA A 30 -24.05 39.54 -42.72
CA ALA A 30 -22.60 39.34 -42.70
C ALA A 30 -21.98 39.62 -44.08
N VAL A 31 -20.83 40.30 -44.14
CA VAL A 31 -19.96 40.37 -45.34
C VAL A 31 -18.46 40.37 -44.98
N ARG A 32 -17.78 39.38 -45.57
CA ARG A 32 -16.37 39.21 -46.02
C ARG A 32 -15.21 40.14 -45.58
N LEU A 33 -14.04 39.48 -45.46
CA LEU A 33 -12.65 39.98 -45.48
C LEU A 33 -12.27 40.66 -46.83
N PRO A 34 -11.19 41.48 -46.87
CA PRO A 34 -9.84 40.96 -47.18
C PRO A 34 -8.75 41.42 -46.17
N GLY A 35 -7.49 40.94 -46.19
CA GLY A 35 -6.89 39.85 -46.96
C GLY A 35 -5.66 40.25 -47.82
N ILE A 36 -4.44 40.12 -47.28
CA ILE A 36 -3.10 40.11 -47.92
C ILE A 36 -2.12 39.59 -46.81
N LEU A 37 -1.39 38.46 -46.93
CA LEU A 37 -0.18 38.15 -47.72
C LEU A 37 1.07 38.97 -47.30
N GLN A 38 2.30 38.46 -47.22
CA GLN A 38 2.93 37.10 -47.14
C GLN A 38 4.47 37.34 -46.95
N PRO A 39 5.41 36.43 -47.26
CA PRO A 39 5.59 35.00 -46.94
C PRO A 39 6.74 34.87 -45.89
N VAL A 40 7.61 33.85 -45.71
CA VAL A 40 7.91 32.51 -46.29
C VAL A 40 8.51 31.62 -45.18
N GLY A 41 8.71 30.31 -45.43
CA GLY A 41 9.78 29.52 -44.78
C GLY A 41 9.32 28.24 -44.08
N GLY A 42 9.61 27.08 -44.65
CA GLY A 42 9.32 25.78 -44.02
C GLY A 42 10.04 24.61 -44.70
N VAL A 43 10.08 23.47 -44.00
CA VAL A 43 10.50 22.16 -44.53
C VAL A 43 9.53 21.12 -44.00
N LEU A 44 9.10 20.20 -44.87
CA LEU A 44 8.27 19.05 -44.55
C LEU A 44 8.99 17.79 -45.03
N TYR A 45 8.99 16.73 -44.22
CA TYR A 45 9.46 15.41 -44.63
C TYR A 45 8.34 14.38 -44.46
N CYS A 46 7.97 13.72 -45.55
CA CYS A 46 7.14 12.52 -45.53
C CYS A 46 8.04 11.30 -45.73
N LEU A 47 7.69 10.17 -45.10
CA LEU A 47 8.11 8.85 -45.56
C LEU A 47 7.06 7.80 -45.19
N PHE A 48 7.13 6.66 -45.88
CA PHE A 48 6.02 5.74 -46.12
C PHE A 48 6.18 4.41 -45.35
N CYS A 49 5.17 3.53 -45.52
CA CYS A 49 5.20 2.09 -45.27
C CYS A 49 5.09 1.63 -43.79
N LEU A 50 4.50 0.46 -43.49
CA LEU A 50 3.58 -0.41 -44.26
C LEU A 50 2.79 -1.28 -43.28
N CYS A 51 1.60 -1.75 -43.66
CA CYS A 51 0.79 -2.69 -42.86
C CYS A 51 0.36 -3.88 -43.73
N PRO A 52 0.62 -5.14 -43.32
CA PRO A 52 0.05 -6.32 -43.95
C PRO A 52 -1.10 -6.92 -43.12
N LEU A 53 -2.31 -6.95 -43.69
CA LEU A 53 -3.33 -7.91 -43.29
C LEU A 53 -2.98 -9.29 -43.85
N PHE A 54 -3.38 -10.36 -43.15
CA PHE A 54 -3.61 -11.68 -43.74
C PHE A 54 -4.93 -12.27 -43.24
N LEU A 55 -5.54 -13.15 -44.04
CA LEU A 55 -6.99 -13.39 -44.00
C LEU A 55 -7.49 -14.44 -42.98
N LEU A 56 -8.76 -14.26 -42.62
CA LEU A 56 -9.63 -15.19 -41.91
C LEU A 56 -9.75 -16.57 -42.59
N ARG A 57 -9.70 -17.63 -41.76
CA ARG A 57 -10.70 -18.71 -41.66
C ARG A 57 -10.66 -19.23 -40.21
N GLY A 58 -11.76 -19.50 -39.49
CA GLY A 58 -13.17 -19.30 -39.79
C GLY A 58 -14.02 -20.45 -39.24
N LEU A 59 -14.81 -20.22 -38.19
CA LEU A 59 -15.87 -21.10 -37.70
C LEU A 59 -16.87 -20.30 -36.85
N THR A 60 -18.15 -20.61 -36.95
CA THR A 60 -19.25 -19.87 -36.31
C THR A 60 -20.31 -20.83 -35.79
N GLU A 61 -20.67 -20.74 -34.51
CA GLU A 61 -22.06 -20.70 -34.03
C GLU A 61 -22.13 -20.37 -32.51
N PRO A 62 -23.26 -19.84 -31.99
CA PRO A 62 -23.39 -19.39 -30.61
C PRO A 62 -24.13 -20.38 -29.69
N LEU A 63 -23.69 -20.52 -28.43
CA LEU A 63 -24.46 -21.21 -27.39
C LEU A 63 -25.39 -20.26 -26.62
N ARG A 64 -26.58 -20.77 -26.27
CA ARG A 64 -27.69 -20.00 -25.68
C ARG A 64 -27.56 -19.84 -24.16
N ARG A 65 -28.26 -18.82 -23.64
CA ARG A 65 -28.54 -18.66 -22.20
C ARG A 65 -29.26 -19.88 -21.59
N ARG A 66 -29.06 -20.09 -20.29
CA ARG A 66 -30.15 -20.38 -19.34
C ARG A 66 -30.02 -19.49 -18.11
N GLU A 67 -31.12 -19.34 -17.40
CA GLU A 67 -31.30 -18.42 -16.26
C GLU A 67 -31.45 -19.24 -14.95
N ASP A 68 -31.85 -18.58 -13.85
CA ASP A 68 -32.19 -19.14 -12.53
C ASP A 68 -31.05 -19.64 -11.62
N SER A 69 -31.10 -19.46 -10.27
CA SER A 69 -32.05 -18.68 -9.44
C SER A 69 -31.47 -18.25 -8.08
N ASN A 70 -32.31 -17.62 -7.26
CA ASN A 70 -32.01 -16.80 -6.08
C ASN A 70 -31.80 -17.55 -4.72
N ARG A 71 -31.12 -16.85 -3.79
CA ARG A 71 -31.31 -16.83 -2.30
C ARG A 71 -30.59 -17.87 -1.37
N PRO A 72 -30.44 -17.55 -0.06
CA PRO A 72 -29.27 -17.92 0.76
C PRO A 72 -29.55 -18.92 1.91
N PRO A 73 -28.50 -19.40 2.62
CA PRO A 73 -28.65 -20.20 3.85
C PRO A 73 -29.01 -19.37 5.09
N THR A 74 -29.77 -19.96 6.01
CA THR A 74 -30.13 -19.40 7.33
C THR A 74 -29.56 -20.21 8.49
N ILE A 75 -29.52 -19.60 9.67
CA ILE A 75 -28.96 -20.09 10.94
C ILE A 75 -29.74 -21.29 11.50
N GLY A 76 -29.06 -22.20 12.20
CA GLY A 76 -29.69 -23.22 13.07
C GLY A 76 -28.70 -23.86 14.04
N CYS A 77 -28.92 -23.69 15.35
CA CYS A 77 -28.12 -24.32 16.42
C CYS A 77 -28.96 -25.34 17.19
N SER A 78 -28.41 -26.52 17.50
CA SER A 78 -28.84 -27.34 18.65
C SER A 78 -27.85 -28.44 19.04
N ALA A 79 -27.76 -28.66 20.35
CA ALA A 79 -27.33 -29.88 21.06
C ALA A 79 -28.55 -30.33 21.93
N PRO A 80 -28.56 -31.41 22.75
CA PRO A 80 -27.41 -32.17 23.29
C PRO A 80 -27.56 -33.71 23.51
N GLU A 81 -26.45 -34.32 23.97
CA GLU A 81 -26.27 -35.45 24.93
C GLU A 81 -26.89 -36.88 24.82
N ARG A 82 -25.97 -37.87 24.96
CA ARG A 82 -26.01 -39.21 25.65
C ARG A 82 -27.15 -40.21 25.32
N THR A 83 -26.85 -41.44 24.92
CA THR A 83 -26.44 -42.60 25.76
C THR A 83 -26.26 -43.87 24.88
N ASN A 84 -25.55 -44.97 25.17
CA ASN A 84 -24.54 -45.36 26.20
C ASN A 84 -23.22 -45.78 25.46
N GLY A 85 -22.47 -46.89 25.65
CA GLY A 85 -22.52 -48.10 26.51
C GLY A 85 -21.32 -49.06 26.28
N ASP A 86 -21.22 -50.16 27.03
CA ASP A 86 -20.14 -51.19 27.05
C ASP A 86 -20.80 -52.62 27.18
N PRO A 87 -20.14 -53.82 27.10
CA PRO A 87 -18.71 -54.08 27.32
C PRO A 87 -17.91 -55.14 26.53
N SER A 88 -16.59 -54.92 26.57
CA SER A 88 -15.40 -55.81 26.55
C SER A 88 -15.48 -57.32 26.24
N GLY A 89 -14.44 -57.84 25.56
CA GLY A 89 -14.01 -59.25 25.59
C GLY A 89 -12.67 -59.50 24.84
N VAL A 90 -11.70 -60.21 25.46
CA VAL A 90 -10.30 -60.34 24.96
C VAL A 90 -9.81 -61.79 25.04
N ALA A 91 -8.89 -62.20 24.13
CA ALA A 91 -8.00 -63.41 24.09
C ALA A 91 -8.27 -64.35 22.88
N ARG A 92 -7.30 -65.10 22.32
CA ARG A 92 -5.82 -65.20 22.51
C ARG A 92 -5.12 -65.78 21.25
N ARG A 93 -3.77 -65.82 21.24
CA ARG A 93 -2.90 -66.38 20.19
C ARG A 93 -2.80 -67.93 20.26
N GLY A 94 -2.43 -68.61 19.15
CA GLY A 94 -1.83 -69.96 19.18
C GLY A 94 -1.76 -70.68 17.81
N PRO A 95 -0.58 -71.15 17.32
CA PRO A 95 -0.42 -71.80 16.01
C PRO A 95 -0.19 -73.33 16.08
N ARG A 96 -0.16 -74.01 14.92
CA ARG A 96 0.51 -75.31 14.70
C ARG A 96 0.70 -75.66 13.21
N ASP A 97 1.81 -76.34 12.91
CA ASP A 97 2.18 -76.84 11.58
C ASP A 97 1.66 -78.27 11.29
N MET A 98 1.57 -78.65 10.00
CA MET A 98 2.43 -79.67 9.37
C MET A 98 1.80 -80.38 8.14
N ASN A 99 2.60 -80.54 7.06
CA ASN A 99 2.60 -81.66 6.09
C ASN A 99 1.32 -81.86 5.19
N ARG A 100 1.40 -82.36 3.95
CA ARG A 100 2.39 -83.26 3.31
C ARG A 100 2.31 -83.21 1.76
N THR A 101 3.47 -83.30 1.09
CA THR A 101 3.76 -83.87 -0.27
C THR A 101 2.67 -84.10 -1.33
N HIS A 102 2.96 -83.71 -2.58
CA HIS A 102 3.17 -84.65 -3.71
C HIS A 102 4.05 -84.02 -4.81
N ALA A 103 4.68 -84.86 -5.66
CA ALA A 103 5.53 -84.49 -6.80
C ALA A 103 4.78 -84.79 -8.15
N THR A 104 5.28 -84.62 -9.39
CA THR A 104 6.66 -84.65 -9.94
C THR A 104 6.69 -83.99 -11.35
N PHE A 105 7.83 -84.08 -12.07
CA PHE A 105 8.15 -83.57 -13.42
C PHE A 105 8.48 -82.06 -13.51
N GLY A 106 9.57 -81.63 -14.19
CA GLY A 106 10.63 -82.40 -14.86
C GLY A 106 11.85 -81.52 -15.21
N LEU A 107 13.04 -82.12 -15.37
CA LEU A 107 14.31 -81.40 -15.56
C LEU A 107 14.47 -80.83 -16.97
N ALA A 108 14.94 -79.58 -17.06
CA ALA A 108 15.78 -79.09 -18.17
C ALA A 108 16.63 -77.87 -17.73
N LEU A 109 17.81 -77.71 -18.33
CA LEU A 109 18.61 -76.48 -18.43
C LEU A 109 19.21 -75.83 -17.15
N ALA A 110 19.93 -76.60 -16.34
CA ALA A 110 20.82 -76.07 -15.31
C ALA A 110 22.23 -75.73 -15.88
N ALA A 111 22.39 -74.58 -16.57
CA ALA A 111 23.67 -74.20 -17.18
C ALA A 111 23.97 -72.68 -17.30
N SER A 112 23.23 -71.79 -16.61
CA SER A 112 23.37 -70.33 -16.80
C SER A 112 23.28 -69.46 -15.53
N LEU A 113 23.12 -70.06 -14.35
CA LEU A 113 22.89 -69.35 -13.08
C LEU A 113 24.17 -69.28 -12.21
N ALA A 114 25.20 -68.59 -12.71
CA ALA A 114 26.48 -68.43 -11.99
C ALA A 114 27.19 -67.06 -12.15
N LEU A 115 26.61 -66.10 -12.91
CA LEU A 115 27.27 -64.81 -13.23
C LEU A 115 26.38 -63.56 -13.05
N ALA A 116 25.19 -63.69 -12.46
CA ALA A 116 24.22 -62.60 -12.30
C ALA A 116 24.03 -62.14 -10.84
N ALA A 117 25.06 -62.29 -9.99
CA ALA A 117 24.97 -62.10 -8.54
C ALA A 117 25.88 -60.96 -8.00
N CYS A 118 26.02 -59.87 -8.76
CA CYS A 118 26.69 -58.64 -8.31
C CYS A 118 26.17 -57.39 -9.05
N ALA A 119 24.85 -57.27 -9.21
CA ALA A 119 24.25 -55.97 -9.46
C ALA A 119 24.13 -55.24 -8.10
N PRO A 120 24.57 -53.97 -7.97
CA PRO A 120 24.23 -53.20 -6.79
C PRO A 120 22.70 -53.07 -6.70
N ALA A 121 22.15 -53.14 -5.49
CA ALA A 121 20.74 -52.83 -5.30
C ALA A 121 20.47 -51.40 -5.82
N PRO A 122 19.34 -51.13 -6.49
CA PRO A 122 18.99 -49.77 -6.87
C PRO A 122 18.99 -48.93 -5.60
N GLU A 123 19.72 -47.81 -5.60
CA GLU A 123 19.76 -46.91 -4.44
C GLU A 123 18.32 -46.58 -4.04
N ALA A 124 17.99 -46.82 -2.77
CA ALA A 124 16.66 -46.55 -2.26
C ALA A 124 16.41 -45.04 -2.40
N SER A 125 15.64 -44.66 -3.43
CA SER A 125 15.41 -43.29 -3.87
C SER A 125 15.14 -42.40 -2.66
N GLN A 126 16.16 -41.63 -2.25
CA GLN A 126 16.05 -40.79 -1.07
C GLN A 126 14.85 -39.87 -1.26
N ALA A 127 13.92 -39.87 -0.29
CA ALA A 127 12.78 -38.97 -0.34
C ALA A 127 13.31 -37.54 -0.54
N PRO A 128 12.82 -36.80 -1.55
CA PRO A 128 13.47 -35.58 -2.01
C PRO A 128 13.65 -34.62 -0.84
N LYS A 129 14.90 -34.16 -0.63
CA LYS A 129 15.25 -33.31 0.52
C LYS A 129 14.30 -32.12 0.55
N LYS A 130 13.49 -32.04 1.61
CA LYS A 130 12.62 -30.89 1.83
C LYS A 130 13.44 -29.60 1.87
N ILE A 131 12.98 -28.60 1.14
CA ILE A 131 13.50 -27.24 1.15
C ILE A 131 12.77 -26.49 2.28
N ARG A 132 13.50 -26.14 3.34
CA ARG A 132 12.93 -25.40 4.48
C ARG A 132 13.16 -23.90 4.30
N LEU A 133 12.10 -23.11 4.24
CA LEU A 133 12.19 -21.65 4.08
C LEU A 133 11.69 -20.93 5.34
N ALA A 134 12.49 -20.01 5.85
CA ALA A 134 12.11 -19.10 6.92
C ALA A 134 11.32 -17.91 6.38
N VAL A 135 10.26 -17.46 7.07
CA VAL A 135 9.44 -16.31 6.70
C VAL A 135 9.31 -15.38 7.90
N ALA A 136 9.72 -14.12 7.74
CA ALA A 136 9.63 -13.08 8.78
C ALA A 136 9.08 -11.75 8.22
N THR A 137 8.56 -10.90 9.09
CA THR A 137 8.17 -9.52 8.77
C THR A 137 8.58 -8.55 9.87
N PHE A 138 8.96 -7.33 9.48
CA PHE A 138 9.12 -6.17 10.36
C PHE A 138 8.91 -4.92 9.49
N SER A 139 7.69 -4.38 9.49
CA SER A 139 7.22 -3.43 8.46
C SER A 139 6.66 -2.15 9.09
N HIS A 140 7.20 -0.98 8.72
CA HIS A 140 6.78 0.33 9.23
C HIS A 140 7.01 1.45 8.19
N GLU A 141 6.00 2.31 7.94
CA GLU A 141 6.17 3.59 7.22
C GLU A 141 6.47 4.68 8.27
N THR A 142 7.73 4.89 8.64
CA THR A 142 8.07 5.83 9.73
C THR A 142 7.95 7.28 9.28
N CYS A 143 7.06 8.04 9.92
CA CYS A 143 6.93 9.47 9.72
C CYS A 143 7.75 10.24 10.77
N THR A 144 9.05 10.46 10.52
CA THR A 144 10.02 11.02 11.49
C THR A 144 9.68 12.41 12.04
N PHE A 145 8.70 13.09 11.45
CA PHE A 145 8.20 14.40 11.87
C PHE A 145 6.94 14.32 12.74
N CYS A 146 6.34 13.13 12.91
CA CYS A 146 5.31 12.90 13.92
C CYS A 146 5.89 13.04 15.34
N PRO A 147 5.07 13.42 16.34
CA PRO A 147 5.54 13.65 17.70
C PRO A 147 5.89 12.37 18.45
N ASP A 148 5.13 11.29 18.25
CA ASP A 148 5.14 10.11 19.11
C ASP A 148 6.07 9.00 18.56
N PRO A 149 7.17 8.64 19.24
CA PRO A 149 8.07 7.54 18.82
C PRO A 149 7.39 6.17 18.87
N THR A 150 7.83 5.24 18.04
CA THR A 150 7.30 3.86 18.03
C THR A 150 8.22 2.94 18.83
N GLY A 151 7.89 2.78 20.11
CA GLY A 151 8.58 1.88 21.04
C GLY A 151 7.94 0.50 21.12
N ILE A 152 8.40 -0.30 22.09
CA ILE A 152 7.90 -1.66 22.30
C ILE A 152 6.41 -1.69 22.65
N ALA A 153 5.94 -0.71 23.44
CA ALA A 153 4.53 -0.59 23.83
C ALA A 153 3.60 -0.44 22.61
N GLU A 154 4.04 0.30 21.60
CA GLU A 154 3.28 0.54 20.37
C GLU A 154 3.21 -0.74 19.52
N TRP A 155 4.30 -1.52 19.45
CA TRP A 155 4.35 -2.81 18.74
C TRP A 155 3.60 -3.96 19.44
N GLU A 156 3.44 -3.89 20.77
CA GLU A 156 2.76 -4.92 21.58
C GLU A 156 1.35 -4.49 22.03
N PHE A 157 0.88 -3.32 21.59
CA PHE A 157 -0.47 -2.78 21.87
C PHE A 157 -1.59 -3.73 21.42
N TYR A 158 -1.43 -4.37 20.26
CA TYR A 158 -2.35 -5.40 19.74
C TYR A 158 -1.99 -6.83 20.21
N GLY A 159 -1.19 -6.95 21.27
CA GLY A 159 -0.72 -8.21 21.85
C GLY A 159 0.72 -8.59 21.45
N PRO A 160 1.29 -9.64 22.05
CA PRO A 160 2.68 -10.02 21.87
C PRO A 160 3.00 -10.50 20.43
N PRO A 161 4.28 -10.44 20.01
CA PRO A 161 4.74 -10.84 18.68
C PRO A 161 4.41 -12.31 18.35
N VAL A 162 4.31 -12.60 17.06
CA VAL A 162 3.80 -13.85 16.49
C VAL A 162 4.89 -14.75 15.93
N ARG A 163 4.55 -16.03 15.73
CA ARG A 163 5.39 -17.09 15.15
C ARG A 163 4.54 -18.09 14.36
N GLY A 164 5.19 -18.91 13.53
CA GLY A 164 4.60 -20.04 12.81
C GLY A 164 3.39 -19.64 11.97
N GLU A 165 2.30 -20.40 12.10
CA GLU A 165 1.02 -20.15 11.42
C GLU A 165 0.49 -18.71 11.54
N ALA A 166 0.74 -18.02 12.65
CA ALA A 166 0.27 -16.64 12.83
C ALA A 166 1.04 -15.62 11.97
N VAL A 167 2.21 -15.99 11.45
CA VAL A 167 2.95 -15.23 10.42
C VAL A 167 2.50 -15.68 9.04
N LEU A 168 2.45 -16.98 8.77
CA LEU A 168 2.11 -17.55 7.46
C LEU A 168 0.65 -17.27 7.00
N ARG A 169 -0.23 -16.85 7.92
CA ARG A 169 -1.60 -16.40 7.62
C ARG A 169 -1.74 -14.91 7.30
N GLN A 170 -0.64 -14.14 7.33
CA GLN A 170 -0.68 -12.74 6.93
C GLN A 170 -0.92 -12.60 5.42
N GLY A 171 -1.58 -11.51 5.01
CA GLY A 171 -1.86 -11.20 3.61
C GLY A 171 -0.66 -10.65 2.85
N GLY A 172 -0.94 -9.91 1.77
CA GLY A 172 0.08 -9.19 1.00
C GLY A 172 1.24 -10.09 0.56
N TYR A 173 2.47 -9.64 0.85
CA TYR A 173 3.71 -10.33 0.52
C TYR A 173 3.77 -11.78 1.03
N ILE A 174 3.45 -12.00 2.32
CA ILE A 174 3.50 -13.34 2.92
C ILE A 174 2.40 -14.22 2.31
N GLY A 175 1.18 -13.70 2.16
CA GLY A 175 0.08 -14.43 1.55
C GLY A 175 0.39 -14.90 0.12
N GLY A 176 1.07 -14.08 -0.68
CA GLY A 176 1.55 -14.46 -2.02
C GLY A 176 2.67 -15.49 -2.01
N PHE A 177 3.64 -15.36 -1.09
CA PHE A 177 4.73 -16.34 -0.91
C PHE A 177 4.19 -17.72 -0.49
N VAL A 178 3.24 -17.73 0.46
CA VAL A 178 2.53 -18.92 0.97
C VAL A 178 1.49 -19.47 -0.04
N ALA A 179 1.04 -18.67 -1.01
CA ALA A 179 0.27 -19.16 -2.15
C ALA A 179 1.17 -19.91 -3.13
N ALA A 180 2.25 -19.27 -3.61
CA ALA A 180 3.19 -19.88 -4.54
C ALA A 180 3.90 -21.12 -3.97
N SER A 181 4.13 -21.20 -2.66
CA SER A 181 4.77 -22.39 -2.07
C SER A 181 3.97 -23.68 -2.26
N LYS A 182 2.65 -23.58 -2.47
CA LYS A 182 1.76 -24.75 -2.67
C LYS A 182 1.92 -25.40 -4.04
N GLU A 183 2.63 -24.76 -4.96
CA GLU A 183 3.06 -25.34 -6.25
C GLU A 183 4.19 -26.38 -6.08
N TYR A 184 4.83 -26.42 -4.89
CA TYR A 184 6.06 -27.15 -4.63
C TYR A 184 5.93 -28.06 -3.39
N PRO A 185 5.54 -29.35 -3.56
CA PRO A 185 5.32 -30.26 -2.43
C PRO A 185 6.60 -30.64 -1.67
N ASP A 186 7.77 -30.29 -2.21
CA ASP A 186 9.08 -30.38 -1.58
C ASP A 186 9.40 -29.21 -0.63
N VAL A 187 8.52 -28.21 -0.48
CA VAL A 187 8.78 -27.01 0.34
C VAL A 187 8.05 -27.05 1.68
N GLU A 188 8.75 -26.65 2.74
CA GLU A 188 8.24 -26.44 4.09
C GLU A 188 8.50 -25.00 4.53
N LEU A 189 7.46 -24.28 4.95
CA LEU A 189 7.58 -22.90 5.42
C LEU A 189 7.56 -22.83 6.96
N ALA A 190 8.39 -21.96 7.53
CA ALA A 190 8.40 -21.68 8.96
C ALA A 190 8.25 -20.18 9.22
N GLY A 191 7.16 -19.78 9.90
CA GLY A 191 6.99 -18.43 10.41
C GLY A 191 7.92 -18.16 11.59
N ILE A 192 8.80 -17.18 11.44
CA ILE A 192 9.79 -16.72 12.43
C ILE A 192 9.17 -15.65 13.34
N LEU A 193 9.72 -15.42 14.54
CA LEU A 193 9.38 -14.26 15.38
C LEU A 193 9.16 -13.00 14.53
N SER A 194 7.97 -12.43 14.58
CA SER A 194 7.64 -11.17 13.90
C SER A 194 6.76 -10.32 14.81
N PRO A 195 6.96 -8.98 14.92
CA PRO A 195 5.98 -8.10 15.54
C PRO A 195 4.63 -8.10 14.80
N ARG A 196 3.63 -7.48 15.44
CA ARG A 196 2.35 -7.14 14.81
C ARG A 196 2.47 -5.77 14.14
N ASP A 197 1.35 -5.15 13.77
CA ASP A 197 1.30 -3.72 13.46
C ASP A 197 1.52 -2.86 14.71
N SER A 198 2.06 -1.66 14.55
CA SER A 198 2.20 -0.67 15.63
C SER A 198 0.88 0.09 15.90
N LYS A 199 0.66 0.62 17.13
CA LYS A 199 -0.50 1.49 17.45
C LYS A 199 -0.55 2.68 16.47
N GLY A 200 -1.60 2.74 15.65
CA GLY A 200 -1.77 3.77 14.60
C GLY A 200 -0.98 3.54 13.31
N GLY A 201 -0.16 2.50 13.23
CA GLY A 201 0.64 2.14 12.06
C GLY A 201 1.51 3.31 11.58
N SER A 202 1.28 3.74 10.33
CA SER A 202 2.07 4.81 9.69
C SER A 202 2.02 6.19 10.38
N SER A 203 1.15 6.42 11.36
CA SER A 203 1.19 7.66 12.16
C SER A 203 2.40 7.74 13.10
N GLY A 204 3.11 6.63 13.33
CA GLY A 204 4.28 6.55 14.22
C GLY A 204 5.51 7.31 13.73
N SER A 205 6.24 7.91 14.67
CA SER A 205 7.54 8.55 14.45
C SER A 205 8.69 7.52 14.54
N TRP A 206 9.91 8.00 14.80
CA TRP A 206 11.12 7.18 14.95
C TRP A 206 10.87 5.89 15.75
N VAL A 207 11.19 4.74 15.15
CA VAL A 207 11.21 3.46 15.85
C VAL A 207 12.37 3.49 16.84
N THR A 208 12.13 3.13 18.10
CA THR A 208 13.19 3.19 19.11
C THR A 208 14.27 2.15 18.83
N ARG A 209 15.53 2.47 19.14
CA ARG A 209 16.65 1.54 18.95
C ARG A 209 16.43 0.22 19.70
N GLU A 210 15.79 0.29 20.86
CA GLU A 210 15.39 -0.84 21.70
C GLU A 210 14.35 -1.74 21.00
N ALA A 211 13.29 -1.15 20.44
CA ALA A 211 12.28 -1.90 19.69
C ALA A 211 12.87 -2.55 18.45
N PHE A 212 13.72 -1.83 17.71
CA PHE A 212 14.43 -2.39 16.56
C PHE A 212 15.35 -3.55 16.96
N ASP A 213 16.24 -3.37 17.95
CA ASP A 213 17.14 -4.45 18.38
C ASP A 213 16.38 -5.66 18.94
N LYS A 214 15.26 -5.46 19.68
CA LYS A 214 14.40 -6.55 20.18
C LYS A 214 13.87 -7.43 19.04
N TYR A 215 13.30 -6.83 17.99
CA TYR A 215 12.71 -7.61 16.90
C TYR A 215 13.74 -8.07 15.87
N ALA A 216 14.72 -7.23 15.50
CA ALA A 216 15.70 -7.58 14.47
C ALA A 216 16.69 -8.66 14.94
N SER A 217 17.20 -8.56 16.18
CA SER A 217 18.02 -9.64 16.75
C SER A 217 17.16 -10.87 17.06
N GLY A 218 15.93 -10.67 17.55
CA GLY A 218 15.00 -11.76 17.80
C GLY A 218 14.62 -12.57 16.55
N ILE A 219 14.51 -11.94 15.37
CA ILE A 219 14.33 -12.62 14.08
C ILE A 219 15.54 -13.53 13.78
N ALA A 220 16.76 -12.99 13.90
CA ALA A 220 18.00 -13.74 13.64
C ALA A 220 18.21 -14.89 14.63
N ASP A 221 18.01 -14.65 15.94
CA ASP A 221 18.13 -15.70 16.96
C ASP A 221 17.08 -16.80 16.79
N ASP A 222 15.86 -16.47 16.40
CA ASP A 222 14.79 -17.46 16.18
C ASP A 222 15.05 -18.30 14.91
N ILE A 223 15.57 -17.69 13.84
CA ILE A 223 16.08 -18.40 12.64
C ILE A 223 17.21 -19.36 13.01
N LYS A 224 18.22 -18.87 13.75
CA LYS A 224 19.36 -19.66 14.22
C LYS A 224 18.94 -20.86 15.08
N ARG A 225 17.88 -20.68 15.88
CA ARG A 225 17.32 -21.69 16.81
C ARG A 225 16.43 -22.74 16.12
N THR A 226 15.84 -22.43 14.97
CA THR A 226 14.84 -23.29 14.28
C THR A 226 15.27 -23.81 12.91
N GLY A 227 16.43 -23.38 12.44
CA GLY A 227 17.12 -23.89 11.25
C GLY A 227 17.68 -25.32 11.40
N PRO A 228 18.52 -25.77 10.44
CA PRO A 228 18.95 -25.04 9.26
C PRO A 228 17.80 -24.75 8.29
N TYR A 229 17.96 -23.68 7.51
CA TYR A 229 17.05 -23.26 6.46
C TYR A 229 17.80 -23.21 5.13
N ASP A 230 17.09 -23.54 4.05
CA ASP A 230 17.58 -23.48 2.67
C ASP A 230 17.36 -22.09 2.04
N GLY A 231 16.57 -21.22 2.67
CA GLY A 231 16.36 -19.83 2.27
C GLY A 231 15.58 -19.03 3.32
N VAL A 232 15.65 -17.70 3.25
CA VAL A 232 14.93 -16.76 4.12
C VAL A 232 14.19 -15.71 3.31
N PHE A 233 12.91 -15.50 3.63
CA PHE A 233 12.07 -14.45 3.07
C PHE A 233 11.75 -13.38 4.12
N LEU A 234 12.05 -12.13 3.80
CA LEU A 234 11.78 -10.96 4.63
C LEU A 234 10.74 -10.06 3.94
N ALA A 235 9.55 -9.99 4.51
CA ALA A 235 8.53 -9.03 4.10
C ALA A 235 8.71 -7.73 4.92
N LEU A 236 9.29 -6.70 4.31
CA LEU A 236 9.64 -5.44 4.98
C LEU A 236 8.90 -4.26 4.32
N HIS A 237 9.05 -3.06 4.87
CA HIS A 237 8.50 -1.85 4.25
C HIS A 237 9.51 -1.13 3.35
N GLY A 238 10.77 -1.05 3.79
CA GLY A 238 11.82 -0.23 3.17
C GLY A 238 11.75 1.26 3.55
N ALA A 239 10.86 1.64 4.47
CA ALA A 239 10.65 3.02 4.90
C ALA A 239 10.67 3.16 6.45
N MET A 240 11.28 2.20 7.14
CA MET A 240 11.50 2.29 8.57
C MET A 240 12.61 3.31 8.86
N ALA A 241 12.45 4.10 9.91
CA ALA A 241 13.51 4.98 10.41
C ALA A 241 13.70 4.73 11.91
N VAL A 242 14.93 4.37 12.28
CA VAL A 242 15.27 3.89 13.63
C VAL A 242 16.31 4.81 14.26
N THR A 243 16.09 5.19 15.52
CA THR A 243 17.01 6.05 16.27
C THR A 243 18.40 5.40 16.36
N GLY A 244 19.40 5.97 15.67
CA GLY A 244 20.77 5.48 15.69
C GLY A 244 21.06 4.23 14.85
N VAL A 245 20.15 3.82 13.94
CA VAL A 245 20.40 2.79 12.92
C VAL A 245 20.05 3.36 11.54
N PRO A 246 21.03 3.84 10.75
CA PRO A 246 20.75 4.62 9.53
C PRO A 246 20.16 3.83 8.34
N LYS A 247 20.21 2.49 8.38
CA LYS A 247 19.85 1.57 7.30
C LYS A 247 19.08 0.34 7.87
N PRO A 248 17.90 0.48 8.48
CA PRO A 248 17.35 -0.56 9.36
C PRO A 248 16.97 -1.87 8.64
N GLU A 249 16.42 -1.82 7.44
CA GLU A 249 16.12 -3.01 6.64
C GLU A 249 17.39 -3.75 6.20
N ALA A 250 18.41 -3.03 5.72
CA ALA A 250 19.73 -3.61 5.39
C ALA A 250 20.44 -4.17 6.64
N GLU A 251 20.28 -3.54 7.80
CA GLU A 251 20.79 -4.02 9.08
C GLU A 251 20.11 -5.31 9.54
N LEU A 252 18.79 -5.41 9.39
CA LEU A 252 18.05 -6.65 9.61
C LEU A 252 18.55 -7.76 8.67
N ALA A 253 18.70 -7.47 7.37
CA ALA A 253 19.23 -8.43 6.40
C ALA A 253 20.65 -8.89 6.76
N ARG A 254 21.55 -8.01 7.21
CA ARG A 254 22.89 -8.37 7.71
C ARG A 254 22.85 -9.26 8.95
N ARG A 255 21.96 -8.99 9.91
CA ARG A 255 21.80 -9.85 11.10
C ARG A 255 21.29 -11.24 10.74
N VAL A 256 20.41 -11.35 9.75
CA VAL A 256 19.97 -12.63 9.19
C VAL A 256 21.12 -13.34 8.46
N ARG A 257 21.86 -12.63 7.59
CA ARG A 257 23.05 -13.17 6.89
C ARG A 257 24.06 -13.77 7.87
N ALA A 258 24.34 -13.06 8.97
CA ALA A 258 25.28 -13.51 10.00
C ALA A 258 24.89 -14.82 10.73
N VAL A 259 23.62 -15.26 10.65
CA VAL A 259 23.16 -16.53 11.25
C VAL A 259 22.86 -17.64 10.23
N VAL A 260 22.66 -17.33 8.95
CA VAL A 260 22.43 -18.34 7.88
C VAL A 260 23.64 -18.58 6.98
N GLY A 261 24.57 -17.62 6.90
CA GLY A 261 25.76 -17.67 6.04
C GLY A 261 25.51 -17.25 4.58
N GLU A 262 26.61 -17.17 3.82
CA GLU A 262 26.62 -16.65 2.43
C GLU A 262 25.91 -17.55 1.41
N SER A 263 25.69 -18.84 1.72
CA SER A 263 25.10 -19.81 0.79
C SER A 263 23.59 -19.93 0.84
N VAL A 264 22.93 -19.30 1.83
CA VAL A 264 21.47 -19.37 2.03
C VAL A 264 20.82 -18.11 1.46
N PRO A 265 19.96 -18.19 0.43
CA PRO A 265 19.34 -17.01 -0.18
C PRO A 265 18.47 -16.20 0.79
N ILE A 266 18.62 -14.88 0.77
CA ILE A 266 17.77 -13.92 1.47
C ILE A 266 17.02 -13.09 0.42
N HIS A 267 15.71 -13.30 0.28
CA HIS A 267 14.86 -12.46 -0.58
C HIS A 267 14.06 -11.47 0.25
N VAL A 268 13.93 -10.25 -0.27
CA VAL A 268 13.22 -9.16 0.39
C VAL A 268 12.10 -8.64 -0.52
N THR A 269 10.92 -8.38 0.06
CA THR A 269 9.87 -7.58 -0.59
C THR A 269 9.67 -6.26 0.15
N LEU A 270 9.44 -5.18 -0.59
CA LEU A 270 9.26 -3.81 -0.06
C LEU A 270 8.07 -3.09 -0.68
N ASP A 271 7.62 -2.04 0.01
CA ASP A 271 6.69 -1.06 -0.53
C ASP A 271 7.39 -0.08 -1.52
N LEU A 272 6.65 0.53 -2.44
CA LEU A 272 7.21 1.53 -3.36
C LEU A 272 7.49 2.88 -2.70
N HIS A 273 7.09 3.07 -1.45
CA HIS A 273 7.55 4.17 -0.60
C HIS A 273 8.96 3.94 -0.02
N ALA A 274 9.65 2.84 -0.35
CA ALA A 274 10.95 2.53 0.23
C ALA A 274 12.07 3.57 -0.04
N ASN A 275 12.79 3.96 1.01
CA ASN A 275 13.94 4.87 1.04
C ASN A 275 15.26 4.05 1.10
N GLU A 276 15.51 3.23 0.08
CA GLU A 276 16.59 2.23 0.10
C GLU A 276 17.80 2.58 -0.76
N SER A 277 18.91 1.89 -0.55
CA SER A 277 20.14 2.04 -1.33
C SER A 277 20.85 0.70 -1.59
N GLN A 278 22.08 0.77 -2.10
CA GLN A 278 22.90 -0.41 -2.38
C GLN A 278 23.16 -1.24 -1.10
N ASP A 279 23.15 -0.63 0.10
CA ASP A 279 23.31 -1.32 1.40
C ASP A 279 22.38 -2.54 1.57
N LEU A 280 21.14 -2.48 1.08
CA LEU A 280 20.20 -3.61 1.14
C LEU A 280 20.47 -4.64 0.03
N ALA A 281 20.87 -4.18 -1.15
CA ALA A 281 21.24 -5.05 -2.28
C ALA A 281 22.58 -5.79 -2.05
N ASP A 282 23.43 -5.29 -1.15
CA ASP A 282 24.65 -5.99 -0.69
C ASP A 282 24.36 -6.99 0.44
N ALA A 283 23.25 -6.83 1.17
CA ALA A 283 22.85 -7.68 2.29
C ALA A 283 21.90 -8.83 1.90
N ALA A 284 21.15 -8.67 0.81
CA ALA A 284 20.15 -9.62 0.30
C ALA A 284 20.48 -10.10 -1.13
N ASP A 285 19.93 -11.26 -1.51
CA ASP A 285 20.14 -11.85 -2.84
C ASP A 285 19.23 -11.24 -3.92
N ALA A 286 17.99 -10.86 -3.56
CA ALA A 286 17.04 -10.25 -4.49
C ALA A 286 16.00 -9.37 -3.77
N VAL A 287 15.65 -8.22 -4.38
CA VAL A 287 14.69 -7.25 -3.82
C VAL A 287 13.53 -6.98 -4.78
N PHE A 288 12.30 -7.24 -4.33
CA PHE A 288 11.07 -7.15 -5.12
C PHE A 288 10.15 -6.03 -4.58
N ILE A 289 9.98 -4.96 -5.35
CA ILE A 289 9.18 -3.80 -4.96
C ILE A 289 7.86 -3.79 -5.74
N ILE A 290 6.76 -3.49 -5.04
CA ILE A 290 5.41 -3.37 -5.63
C ILE A 290 5.36 -2.33 -6.75
N LYS A 291 4.43 -2.52 -7.69
CA LYS A 291 4.30 -1.69 -8.90
C LYS A 291 2.91 -1.07 -9.05
N ARG A 292 2.09 -1.10 -8.00
CA ARG A 292 0.82 -0.37 -7.89
C ARG A 292 0.74 0.44 -6.59
N TYR A 293 0.25 1.67 -6.73
CA TYR A 293 -0.30 2.51 -5.68
C TYR A 293 -1.66 3.01 -6.20
N PRO A 294 -2.82 2.61 -5.61
CA PRO A 294 -3.01 1.77 -4.40
C PRO A 294 -2.33 0.40 -4.42
N HIS A 295 -1.93 -0.11 -3.25
CA HIS A 295 -1.05 -1.28 -3.11
C HIS A 295 -1.82 -2.61 -3.19
N TYR A 296 -2.14 -3.04 -4.42
CA TYR A 296 -2.86 -4.30 -4.66
C TYR A 296 -2.06 -5.38 -5.41
N ASP A 297 -0.75 -5.17 -5.67
CA ASP A 297 0.15 -6.18 -6.25
C ASP A 297 1.24 -6.72 -5.29
N ALA A 298 1.08 -6.52 -3.98
CA ALA A 298 1.97 -7.06 -2.94
C ALA A 298 2.07 -8.60 -2.96
N ALA A 299 0.95 -9.32 -3.15
CA ALA A 299 0.96 -10.77 -3.27
C ALA A 299 1.78 -11.25 -4.48
N LEU A 300 1.69 -10.56 -5.63
CA LEU A 300 2.48 -10.87 -6.82
C LEU A 300 3.99 -10.71 -6.57
N MET A 301 4.42 -9.78 -5.70
CA MET A 301 5.83 -9.66 -5.33
C MET A 301 6.27 -10.80 -4.40
N GLY A 302 5.42 -11.24 -3.47
CA GLY A 302 5.66 -12.45 -2.66
C GLY A 302 5.76 -13.73 -3.49
N GLU A 303 4.87 -13.90 -4.47
CA GLU A 303 4.93 -14.99 -5.45
C GLU A 303 6.23 -14.97 -6.26
N ARG A 304 6.64 -13.80 -6.77
CA ARG A 304 7.90 -13.61 -7.51
C ARG A 304 9.11 -13.95 -6.64
N ALA A 305 9.13 -13.49 -5.39
CA ALA A 305 10.17 -13.81 -4.42
C ALA A 305 10.28 -15.32 -4.18
N MET A 306 9.14 -16.01 -3.99
CA MET A 306 9.09 -17.46 -3.76
C MET A 306 9.60 -18.26 -4.96
N ARG A 307 9.02 -18.05 -6.15
CA ARG A 307 9.40 -18.82 -7.36
C ARG A 307 10.85 -18.56 -7.77
N THR A 308 11.38 -17.35 -7.53
CA THR A 308 12.79 -17.03 -7.80
C THR A 308 13.73 -17.65 -6.76
N MET A 309 13.36 -17.66 -5.47
CA MET A 309 14.17 -18.26 -4.40
C MET A 309 14.39 -19.76 -4.64
N LEU A 310 13.32 -20.49 -4.97
CA LEU A 310 13.45 -21.91 -5.31
C LEU A 310 14.33 -22.15 -6.52
N ARG A 311 14.28 -21.27 -7.52
CA ARG A 311 15.18 -21.36 -8.67
C ARG A 311 16.64 -21.14 -8.28
N GLN A 312 16.92 -20.26 -7.32
CA GLN A 312 18.28 -20.07 -6.79
C GLN A 312 18.77 -21.27 -5.98
N ILE A 313 17.94 -21.78 -5.05
CA ILE A 313 18.25 -23.00 -4.27
C ILE A 313 18.49 -24.20 -5.21
N LYS A 314 17.77 -24.27 -6.33
CA LYS A 314 17.93 -25.31 -7.37
C LYS A 314 18.98 -24.97 -8.45
N GLY A 315 19.76 -23.89 -8.30
CA GLY A 315 20.85 -23.51 -9.22
C GLY A 315 20.43 -23.06 -10.63
N THR A 316 19.13 -22.81 -10.86
CA THR A 316 18.56 -22.42 -12.18
C THR A 316 18.32 -20.91 -12.31
N TYR A 317 18.63 -20.14 -11.28
CA TYR A 317 18.67 -18.68 -11.28
C TYR A 317 19.79 -18.24 -10.35
N LYS A 318 20.69 -17.37 -10.79
CA LYS A 318 21.71 -16.78 -9.92
C LYS A 318 21.46 -15.27 -9.91
N PRO A 319 20.92 -14.70 -8.82
CA PRO A 319 20.65 -13.28 -8.76
C PRO A 319 21.89 -12.45 -9.02
N THR A 320 21.68 -11.29 -9.62
CA THR A 320 22.73 -10.31 -9.93
C THR A 320 22.02 -8.96 -10.00
N MET A 321 22.50 -7.99 -9.22
CA MET A 321 21.74 -6.76 -8.94
C MET A 321 22.47 -5.48 -9.34
N ALA A 322 21.68 -4.45 -9.63
CA ALA A 322 22.17 -3.08 -9.79
C ALA A 322 21.18 -2.10 -9.16
N THR A 323 21.70 -1.23 -8.29
CA THR A 323 20.93 -0.14 -7.68
C THR A 323 21.29 1.20 -8.33
N ARG A 324 20.33 2.11 -8.44
CA ARG A 324 20.56 3.54 -8.76
C ARG A 324 19.58 4.42 -7.96
N LYS A 325 20.07 5.52 -7.39
CA LYS A 325 19.23 6.60 -6.82
C LYS A 325 19.15 7.74 -7.85
N PRO A 326 17.99 8.06 -8.45
CA PRO A 326 17.89 9.08 -9.50
C PRO A 326 18.00 10.53 -9.01
N GLY A 327 18.14 10.78 -7.70
CA GLY A 327 18.19 12.14 -7.15
C GLY A 327 16.84 12.87 -7.14
N VAL A 328 15.72 12.13 -7.11
CA VAL A 328 14.35 12.67 -7.13
C VAL A 328 13.58 12.24 -5.87
N LEU A 329 12.99 13.21 -5.19
CA LEU A 329 12.03 13.04 -4.10
C LEU A 329 10.65 13.53 -4.52
N THR A 330 9.60 12.83 -4.09
CA THR A 330 8.21 13.21 -4.36
C THR A 330 7.35 13.00 -3.11
N PRO A 331 6.33 13.84 -2.85
CA PRO A 331 5.31 13.53 -1.86
C PRO A 331 4.43 12.40 -2.39
N SER A 332 3.99 11.50 -1.51
CA SER A 332 3.22 10.31 -1.91
C SER A 332 1.84 10.63 -2.51
N VAL A 333 1.29 11.83 -2.30
CA VAL A 333 0.07 12.28 -3.00
C VAL A 333 0.21 12.30 -4.53
N TYR A 334 1.44 12.46 -5.07
CA TYR A 334 1.71 12.42 -6.51
C TYR A 334 2.14 11.04 -7.04
N GLN A 335 2.44 10.09 -6.16
CA GLN A 335 3.03 8.77 -6.50
C GLN A 335 2.00 7.75 -7.04
N GLY A 336 0.72 8.12 -7.16
CA GLY A 336 -0.34 7.21 -7.60
C GLY A 336 -0.15 6.67 -9.02
N THR A 337 0.03 5.35 -9.13
CA THR A 337 0.48 4.66 -10.35
C THR A 337 -0.56 4.59 -11.48
N GLY A 338 -1.80 5.03 -11.23
CA GLY A 338 -2.82 5.26 -12.25
C GLY A 338 -2.67 6.61 -12.98
N THR A 339 -1.66 7.42 -12.64
CA THR A 339 -1.44 8.75 -13.21
C THR A 339 0.04 8.98 -13.56
N SER A 340 0.32 9.80 -14.57
CA SER A 340 1.69 10.20 -14.91
C SER A 340 2.27 11.24 -13.93
N PRO A 341 3.61 11.27 -13.71
CA PRO A 341 4.62 10.38 -14.30
C PRO A 341 4.70 8.95 -13.74
N SER A 342 4.10 8.67 -12.58
CA SER A 342 4.22 7.38 -11.87
C SER A 342 3.85 6.19 -12.76
N MET A 343 2.73 6.30 -13.49
CA MET A 343 2.29 5.32 -14.49
C MET A 343 3.36 5.05 -15.56
N GLU A 344 3.88 6.08 -16.22
CA GLU A 344 4.92 5.94 -17.26
C GLU A 344 6.19 5.27 -16.72
N ILE A 345 6.57 5.55 -15.47
CA ILE A 345 7.74 4.93 -14.82
C ILE A 345 7.47 3.43 -14.56
N MET A 346 6.31 3.07 -14.01
CA MET A 346 5.97 1.66 -13.75
C MET A 346 5.78 0.85 -15.03
N GLU A 347 5.14 1.42 -16.06
CA GLU A 347 4.97 0.72 -17.33
C GLU A 347 6.31 0.62 -18.10
N ARG A 348 7.25 1.58 -17.95
CA ARG A 348 8.64 1.40 -18.45
C ARG A 348 9.36 0.24 -17.75
N ALA A 349 9.18 0.08 -16.44
CA ALA A 349 9.73 -1.07 -15.71
C ALA A 349 9.12 -2.39 -16.22
N ARG A 350 7.79 -2.45 -16.42
CA ARG A 350 7.10 -3.65 -16.97
C ARG A 350 7.55 -3.97 -18.40
N ILE A 351 7.81 -2.96 -19.25
CA ILE A 351 8.35 -3.15 -20.61
C ILE A 351 9.75 -3.80 -20.60
N TRP A 352 10.58 -3.52 -19.58
CA TRP A 352 11.85 -4.21 -19.40
C TRP A 352 11.69 -5.66 -18.93
N GLU A 353 10.81 -5.92 -17.96
CA GLU A 353 10.49 -7.29 -17.48
C GLU A 353 9.92 -8.17 -18.61
N GLU A 354 9.07 -7.62 -19.49
CA GLU A 354 8.50 -8.33 -20.65
C GLU A 354 9.56 -8.63 -21.73
N ARG A 355 10.40 -7.65 -22.06
CA ARG A 355 11.43 -7.79 -23.12
C ARG A 355 12.61 -8.67 -22.74
N ARG A 356 12.84 -8.91 -21.46
CA ARG A 356 13.99 -9.67 -20.95
C ARG A 356 13.52 -10.68 -19.90
N ARG A 357 13.42 -11.94 -20.33
CA ARG A 357 13.21 -13.09 -19.43
C ARG A 357 14.18 -13.03 -18.24
N ASP A 358 13.72 -13.50 -17.09
CA ASP A 358 14.48 -13.58 -15.84
C ASP A 358 14.94 -12.22 -15.25
N VAL A 359 14.35 -11.11 -15.70
CA VAL A 359 14.57 -9.77 -15.15
C VAL A 359 13.40 -9.32 -14.27
N PHE A 360 13.72 -8.69 -13.14
CA PHE A 360 12.78 -7.94 -12.32
C PHE A 360 13.26 -6.49 -12.17
N VAL A 361 12.36 -5.54 -12.41
CA VAL A 361 12.68 -4.10 -12.33
C VAL A 361 11.83 -3.48 -11.23
N SER A 362 12.47 -3.29 -10.08
CA SER A 362 11.88 -2.72 -8.87
C SER A 362 12.12 -1.21 -8.84
N VAL A 363 11.08 -0.43 -8.53
CA VAL A 363 11.17 1.04 -8.39
C VAL A 363 10.45 1.45 -7.12
N ALA A 364 11.18 2.06 -6.20
CA ALA A 364 10.60 2.89 -5.15
C ALA A 364 10.71 4.38 -5.52
N TYR A 365 9.72 5.16 -5.13
CA TYR A 365 9.72 6.62 -5.22
C TYR A 365 10.23 7.31 -3.95
N GLY A 366 10.32 6.55 -2.85
CA GLY A 366 10.75 7.01 -1.54
C GLY A 366 9.65 7.72 -0.74
N PHE A 367 9.75 7.61 0.57
CA PHE A 367 8.82 8.19 1.53
C PHE A 367 9.35 9.55 2.00
N ALA A 368 8.77 10.64 1.50
CA ALA A 368 9.26 11.99 1.76
C ALA A 368 9.14 12.46 3.22
N TYR A 369 8.33 11.83 4.04
CA TYR A 369 8.09 12.28 5.42
C TYR A 369 8.99 11.55 6.45
N ALA A 370 10.15 11.04 5.98
CA ALA A 370 11.22 10.48 6.79
C ALA A 370 12.56 11.20 6.56
N ASP A 371 13.18 11.72 7.61
CA ASP A 371 14.51 12.35 7.58
C ASP A 371 15.61 11.29 7.69
N VAL A 372 15.82 10.56 6.59
CA VAL A 372 16.78 9.44 6.46
C VAL A 372 17.79 9.72 5.35
N PRO A 373 19.03 9.18 5.43
CA PRO A 373 20.08 9.46 4.45
C PRO A 373 19.72 9.01 3.02
N ASP A 374 19.00 7.89 2.89
CA ASP A 374 18.64 7.27 1.61
C ASP A 374 17.27 7.74 1.08
N ILE A 375 16.74 8.88 1.56
CA ILE A 375 15.43 9.38 1.17
C ILE A 375 15.25 9.52 -0.36
N GLY A 376 14.06 9.19 -0.86
CA GLY A 376 13.66 9.38 -2.25
C GLY A 376 13.92 8.21 -3.17
N ALA A 377 13.69 8.41 -4.47
CA ALA A 377 13.53 7.34 -5.43
C ALA A 377 14.78 6.45 -5.57
N THR A 378 14.55 5.15 -5.75
CA THR A 378 15.58 4.13 -5.97
C THR A 378 15.07 3.09 -6.96
N VAL A 379 15.89 2.80 -7.97
CA VAL A 379 15.71 1.66 -8.87
C VAL A 379 16.59 0.53 -8.38
N MET A 380 16.02 -0.67 -8.27
CA MET A 380 16.74 -1.92 -8.04
C MET A 380 16.39 -2.88 -9.18
N VAL A 381 17.37 -3.42 -9.87
CA VAL A 381 17.18 -4.42 -10.93
C VAL A 381 17.76 -5.74 -10.46
N VAL A 382 17.02 -6.83 -10.65
CA VAL A 382 17.50 -8.21 -10.44
C VAL A 382 17.52 -8.92 -11.79
N THR A 383 18.65 -9.57 -12.12
CA THR A 383 18.83 -10.39 -13.32
C THR A 383 19.39 -11.77 -12.96
N ASN A 384 19.39 -12.69 -13.92
CA ASN A 384 20.00 -14.01 -13.80
C ASN A 384 21.42 -14.00 -14.40
N ASN A 385 22.44 -13.77 -13.56
CA ASN A 385 23.86 -13.76 -13.92
C ASN A 385 24.25 -12.81 -15.08
N ASP A 386 23.54 -11.69 -15.25
CA ASP A 386 23.83 -10.67 -16.27
C ASP A 386 23.91 -9.27 -15.61
N GLN A 387 25.08 -8.96 -15.05
CA GLN A 387 25.38 -7.67 -14.41
C GLN A 387 25.27 -6.51 -15.41
N LYS A 388 25.75 -6.73 -16.65
CA LYS A 388 25.72 -5.72 -17.71
C LYS A 388 24.28 -5.30 -18.04
N LEU A 389 23.34 -6.26 -18.04
CA LEU A 389 21.92 -5.98 -18.17
C LEU A 389 21.34 -5.27 -16.94
N ALA A 390 21.71 -5.71 -15.73
CA ALA A 390 21.23 -5.09 -14.50
C ALA A 390 21.58 -3.59 -14.49
N ASP A 391 22.85 -3.27 -14.76
CA ASP A 391 23.33 -1.89 -14.86
C ASP A 391 22.70 -1.12 -16.03
N GLN A 392 22.55 -1.73 -17.21
CA GLN A 392 21.89 -1.08 -18.36
C GLN A 392 20.46 -0.62 -18.03
N ILE A 393 19.68 -1.48 -17.37
CA ILE A 393 18.29 -1.19 -17.03
C ILE A 393 18.22 -0.18 -15.88
N ALA A 394 19.07 -0.33 -14.86
CA ALA A 394 19.09 0.59 -13.73
C ALA A 394 19.48 2.02 -14.17
N ASP A 395 20.45 2.14 -15.09
CA ASP A 395 20.81 3.39 -15.76
C ASP A 395 19.65 4.01 -16.55
N ASP A 396 18.97 3.21 -17.39
CA ASP A 396 17.86 3.66 -18.24
C ASP A 396 16.68 4.19 -17.39
N MET A 397 16.28 3.40 -16.39
CA MET A 397 15.21 3.75 -15.46
C MET A 397 15.56 4.99 -14.63
N SER A 398 16.82 5.09 -14.15
CA SER A 398 17.29 6.25 -13.38
C SER A 398 17.26 7.54 -14.23
N LYS A 399 17.78 7.48 -15.46
CA LYS A 399 17.75 8.61 -16.40
C LYS A 399 16.31 9.02 -16.73
N PHE A 400 15.40 8.06 -16.90
CA PHE A 400 13.98 8.35 -17.16
C PHE A 400 13.28 9.02 -15.98
N ILE A 401 13.53 8.57 -14.74
CA ILE A 401 12.97 9.20 -13.52
C ILE A 401 13.52 10.63 -13.35
N TRP A 402 14.81 10.86 -13.57
CA TRP A 402 15.42 12.20 -13.51
C TRP A 402 14.84 13.16 -14.57
N LEU A 403 14.61 12.68 -15.80
CA LEU A 403 13.95 13.47 -16.85
C LEU A 403 12.52 13.86 -16.48
N LYS A 404 11.82 13.05 -15.67
CA LYS A 404 10.45 13.29 -15.21
C LYS A 404 10.34 14.06 -13.88
N ARG A 405 11.45 14.45 -13.24
CA ARG A 405 11.46 15.03 -11.88
C ARG A 405 10.57 16.26 -11.72
N GLU A 406 10.55 17.14 -12.71
CA GLU A 406 9.78 18.39 -12.69
C GLU A 406 8.27 18.12 -12.81
N ASP A 407 7.85 17.30 -13.78
CA ASP A 407 6.46 16.81 -13.92
C ASP A 407 5.97 16.07 -12.65
N PHE A 408 6.88 15.43 -11.92
CA PHE A 408 6.55 14.53 -10.82
C PHE A 408 6.45 15.25 -9.47
N ALA A 409 7.46 16.06 -9.11
CA ALA A 409 7.53 16.75 -7.82
C ALA A 409 7.15 18.24 -7.88
N GLY A 410 7.16 18.87 -9.07
CA GLY A 410 6.83 20.29 -9.26
C GLY A 410 5.33 20.61 -9.31
N LYS A 411 4.46 19.62 -9.12
CA LYS A 411 2.99 19.78 -9.11
C LYS A 411 2.54 20.64 -7.92
N LYS A 412 1.37 21.27 -8.04
CA LYS A 412 0.69 22.03 -6.98
C LYS A 412 -0.73 21.53 -6.76
N LEU A 413 -1.19 21.62 -5.52
CA LEU A 413 -2.55 21.28 -5.11
C LEU A 413 -3.24 22.50 -4.47
N PRO A 414 -4.58 22.58 -4.52
CA PRO A 414 -5.33 23.67 -3.91
C PRO A 414 -5.19 23.63 -2.38
N LYS A 415 -5.05 24.81 -1.78
CA LYS A 415 -5.05 24.96 -0.31
C LYS A 415 -6.47 24.84 0.26
N THR A 416 -6.60 24.55 1.56
CA THR A 416 -7.87 24.25 2.27
C THR A 416 -9.10 24.99 1.74
N LYS A 417 -9.05 26.33 1.76
CA LYS A 417 -10.14 27.21 1.31
C LYS A 417 -10.54 27.01 -0.15
N GLU A 418 -9.56 26.92 -1.03
CA GLU A 418 -9.75 26.72 -2.46
C GLU A 418 -10.33 25.32 -2.74
N GLY A 419 -9.75 24.28 -2.13
CA GLY A 419 -10.23 22.91 -2.26
C GLY A 419 -11.69 22.73 -1.80
N VAL A 420 -12.05 23.33 -0.66
CA VAL A 420 -13.44 23.33 -0.16
C VAL A 420 -14.38 24.13 -1.09
N THR A 421 -13.95 25.30 -1.59
CA THR A 421 -14.76 26.06 -2.57
C THR A 421 -15.00 25.25 -3.85
N LEU A 422 -13.98 24.56 -4.37
CA LEU A 422 -14.09 23.71 -5.56
C LEU A 422 -15.03 22.52 -5.33
N ALA A 423 -14.92 21.86 -4.17
CA ALA A 423 -15.82 20.76 -3.79
C ALA A 423 -17.29 21.20 -3.67
N ILE A 424 -17.55 22.31 -2.97
CA ILE A 424 -18.91 22.87 -2.83
C ILE A 424 -19.47 23.33 -4.19
N ALA A 425 -18.63 23.88 -5.09
CA ALA A 425 -19.05 24.25 -6.43
C ALA A 425 -19.39 23.03 -7.30
N ALA A 426 -18.60 21.95 -7.22
CA ALA A 426 -18.88 20.70 -7.93
C ALA A 426 -20.12 19.97 -7.39
N ALA A 427 -20.39 20.04 -6.07
CA ALA A 427 -21.61 19.48 -5.46
C ALA A 427 -22.86 20.19 -6.00
N LYS A 428 -22.83 21.54 -6.04
CA LYS A 428 -23.89 22.38 -6.65
C LYS A 428 -24.07 22.13 -8.16
N ALA A 429 -23.03 21.63 -8.84
CA ALA A 429 -23.08 21.21 -10.24
C ALA A 429 -23.49 19.73 -10.42
N GLY A 430 -23.97 19.05 -9.38
CA GLY A 430 -24.50 17.68 -9.44
C GLY A 430 -23.43 16.58 -9.56
N LYS A 431 -22.14 16.89 -9.38
CA LYS A 431 -21.04 15.92 -9.47
C LYS A 431 -20.88 15.10 -8.18
N VAL A 432 -21.95 14.48 -7.69
CA VAL A 432 -22.00 13.84 -6.36
C VAL A 432 -22.06 12.30 -6.43
N PRO A 433 -21.48 11.58 -5.46
CA PRO A 433 -20.66 12.09 -4.35
C PRO A 433 -19.27 12.56 -4.80
N ILE A 434 -18.67 13.43 -3.99
CA ILE A 434 -17.32 14.00 -4.18
C ILE A 434 -16.40 13.45 -3.10
N VAL A 435 -15.16 13.10 -3.46
CA VAL A 435 -14.09 12.88 -2.47
C VAL A 435 -13.23 14.13 -2.34
N VAL A 436 -13.02 14.57 -1.10
CA VAL A 436 -12.03 15.59 -0.71
C VAL A 436 -10.98 14.90 0.13
N ALA A 437 -9.73 14.93 -0.31
CA ALA A 437 -8.64 14.17 0.30
C ALA A 437 -7.66 15.09 1.04
N ASP A 438 -7.67 15.03 2.37
CA ASP A 438 -6.65 15.60 3.25
C ASP A 438 -5.44 14.65 3.22
N HIS A 439 -4.57 14.84 2.23
CA HIS A 439 -3.37 14.01 2.05
C HIS A 439 -2.24 14.37 3.04
N SER A 440 -2.36 15.56 3.64
CA SER A 440 -1.39 16.24 4.49
C SER A 440 -1.40 15.75 5.93
N ASP A 441 -2.55 15.26 6.39
CA ASP A 441 -2.70 14.71 7.73
C ASP A 441 -2.00 13.35 7.88
N ARG A 442 -1.24 13.20 8.98
CA ARG A 442 -0.55 11.97 9.39
C ARG A 442 -1.02 11.43 10.74
N THR A 443 -1.70 12.25 11.53
CA THR A 443 -2.22 11.93 12.87
C THR A 443 -3.69 11.52 12.80
N GLY A 444 -4.40 11.92 11.75
CA GLY A 444 -5.86 11.84 11.60
C GLY A 444 -6.58 13.02 12.29
N ASN A 445 -5.84 13.93 12.92
CA ASN A 445 -6.36 14.88 13.89
C ASN A 445 -6.67 16.26 13.28
N SER A 446 -6.35 16.48 11.99
CA SER A 446 -6.53 17.79 11.32
C SER A 446 -8.00 18.20 11.21
N THR A 447 -8.32 19.42 11.63
CA THR A 447 -9.67 20.00 11.55
C THR A 447 -9.88 20.96 10.39
N HIS A 448 -8.83 21.31 9.63
CA HIS A 448 -8.86 22.40 8.63
C HIS A 448 -10.01 22.30 7.63
N ILE A 449 -10.24 21.11 7.07
CA ILE A 449 -11.31 20.91 6.07
C ILE A 449 -12.70 20.93 6.72
N LEU A 450 -12.83 20.48 7.98
CA LEU A 450 -14.08 20.54 8.76
C LEU A 450 -14.45 21.99 9.11
N GLU A 451 -13.51 22.76 9.68
CA GLU A 451 -13.72 24.18 10.00
C GLU A 451 -14.08 24.96 8.74
N GLU A 452 -13.35 24.75 7.64
CA GLU A 452 -13.55 25.47 6.38
C GLU A 452 -14.85 25.07 5.66
N LEU A 453 -15.27 23.80 5.72
CA LEU A 453 -16.59 23.36 5.23
C LEU A 453 -17.72 24.05 6.00
N ILE A 454 -17.65 24.08 7.34
CA ILE A 454 -18.64 24.79 8.17
C ILE A 454 -18.64 26.29 7.81
N ARG A 455 -17.46 26.91 7.70
CA ARG A 455 -17.27 28.33 7.39
C ARG A 455 -17.76 28.73 5.99
N GLN A 456 -17.81 27.79 5.03
CA GLN A 456 -18.37 28.01 3.68
C GLN A 456 -19.85 27.58 3.54
N GLY A 457 -20.49 27.10 4.60
CA GLY A 457 -21.89 26.63 4.54
C GLY A 457 -22.05 25.27 3.85
N GLY A 458 -21.05 24.39 4.02
CA GLY A 458 -21.11 23.00 3.57
C GLY A 458 -22.25 22.22 4.22
N ARG A 459 -22.88 21.36 3.42
CA ARG A 459 -24.04 20.52 3.76
C ARG A 459 -23.82 19.11 3.22
N ASN A 460 -24.62 18.14 3.67
CA ASN A 460 -24.61 16.77 3.16
C ASN A 460 -23.18 16.17 3.12
N PHE A 461 -22.32 16.46 4.11
CA PHE A 461 -20.94 15.98 4.10
C PHE A 461 -20.61 15.04 5.25
N CYS A 462 -19.64 14.14 5.06
CA CYS A 462 -19.06 13.33 6.14
C CYS A 462 -17.54 13.50 6.21
N ILE A 463 -17.01 13.71 7.42
CA ILE A 463 -15.57 13.60 7.70
C ILE A 463 -15.27 12.17 8.18
N ALA A 464 -14.42 11.46 7.43
CA ALA A 464 -14.08 10.05 7.63
C ALA A 464 -12.53 9.88 7.61
N THR A 465 -11.84 10.02 8.74
CA THR A 465 -12.33 10.25 10.12
C THR A 465 -11.63 11.48 10.74
N ILE A 466 -11.90 11.75 12.03
CA ILE A 466 -10.99 12.51 12.89
C ILE A 466 -10.54 11.59 14.03
N SER A 467 -9.23 11.55 14.31
CA SER A 467 -8.69 10.82 15.46
C SER A 467 -8.86 11.64 16.74
N ASP A 468 -9.65 11.15 17.71
CA ASP A 468 -9.85 11.81 19.00
C ASP A 468 -10.34 10.83 20.10
N GLU A 469 -9.40 10.06 20.67
CA GLU A 469 -9.65 9.15 21.81
C GLU A 469 -10.26 9.86 23.03
N LYS A 470 -9.94 11.16 23.23
CA LYS A 470 -10.44 11.96 24.36
C LYS A 470 -11.90 12.34 24.18
N ALA A 471 -12.28 12.82 22.99
CA ALA A 471 -13.67 13.12 22.68
C ALA A 471 -14.55 11.86 22.73
N ILE A 472 -14.04 10.71 22.27
CA ILE A 472 -14.77 9.43 22.35
C ILE A 472 -15.07 9.04 23.80
N GLU A 473 -14.08 9.08 24.70
CA GLU A 473 -14.30 8.75 26.10
C GLU A 473 -15.16 9.80 26.83
N GLU A 474 -15.07 11.09 26.48
CA GLU A 474 -16.00 12.13 26.98
C GLU A 474 -17.45 11.86 26.59
N ILE A 475 -17.70 11.53 25.31
CA ILE A 475 -19.04 11.20 24.81
C ILE A 475 -19.58 9.97 25.53
N LYS A 476 -18.79 8.89 25.56
CA LYS A 476 -19.10 7.59 26.17
C LYS A 476 -19.40 7.68 27.68
N GLY A 477 -18.76 8.63 28.38
CA GLY A 477 -19.05 8.91 29.80
C GLY A 477 -20.31 9.73 30.06
N LYS A 478 -20.98 10.28 29.03
CA LYS A 478 -22.06 11.28 29.17
C LYS A 478 -23.31 11.03 28.32
N ALA A 479 -23.20 10.26 27.24
CA ALA A 479 -24.24 10.10 26.22
C ALA A 479 -24.26 8.69 25.61
N LYS A 480 -25.41 8.30 25.08
CA LYS A 480 -25.65 7.07 24.28
C LYS A 480 -26.23 7.45 22.91
N ALA A 481 -26.17 6.53 21.94
CA ALA A 481 -26.73 6.76 20.62
C ALA A 481 -28.22 7.18 20.72
N GLY A 482 -28.57 8.27 20.03
CA GLY A 482 -29.86 8.96 20.16
C GLY A 482 -29.78 10.31 20.87
N ASP A 483 -28.84 10.49 21.81
CA ASP A 483 -28.75 11.69 22.66
C ASP A 483 -28.13 12.91 21.92
N PRO A 484 -28.45 14.15 22.35
CA PRO A 484 -27.73 15.34 21.93
C PRO A 484 -26.32 15.39 22.53
N VAL A 485 -25.35 15.88 21.76
CA VAL A 485 -23.95 16.03 22.19
C VAL A 485 -23.39 17.40 21.80
N LYS A 486 -22.51 17.91 22.67
CA LYS A 486 -21.70 19.11 22.44
C LYS A 486 -20.28 18.80 22.89
N VAL A 487 -19.33 18.77 21.96
CA VAL A 487 -17.95 18.32 22.18
C VAL A 487 -17.00 19.06 21.23
N ALA A 488 -15.78 19.34 21.68
CA ALA A 488 -14.71 19.89 20.84
C ALA A 488 -13.82 18.74 20.34
N ILE A 489 -13.53 18.71 19.04
CA ILE A 489 -12.82 17.59 18.39
C ILE A 489 -11.64 18.05 17.54
N GLY A 490 -10.58 17.24 17.52
CA GLY A 490 -9.38 17.43 16.69
C GLY A 490 -8.53 18.64 17.08
N GLY A 491 -7.47 18.92 16.31
CA GLY A 491 -6.63 20.10 16.52
C GLY A 491 -5.79 20.08 17.81
N TYR A 492 -5.41 18.89 18.29
CA TYR A 492 -4.69 18.65 19.54
C TYR A 492 -3.33 17.93 19.38
N GLN A 493 -3.15 17.07 18.37
CA GLN A 493 -2.05 16.10 18.35
C GLN A 493 -0.72 16.66 17.81
N ASP A 494 -0.76 17.60 16.87
CA ASP A 494 0.43 18.22 16.29
C ASP A 494 0.21 19.69 15.93
N GLN A 495 1.30 20.44 15.73
CA GLN A 495 1.26 21.89 15.47
C GLN A 495 0.54 22.30 14.17
N PHE A 496 0.29 21.35 13.27
CA PHE A 496 -0.41 21.57 12.01
C PHE A 496 -1.86 21.10 12.04
N ALA A 497 -2.32 20.35 13.05
CA ALA A 497 -3.68 19.82 13.15
C ALA A 497 -4.80 20.88 13.19
N GLY A 498 -4.47 22.17 13.34
CA GLY A 498 -5.43 23.28 13.28
C GLY A 498 -5.92 23.69 14.65
N LYS A 499 -7.24 23.79 14.83
CA LYS A 499 -7.88 24.14 16.11
C LYS A 499 -9.04 23.17 16.41
N PRO A 500 -9.33 22.86 17.68
CA PRO A 500 -10.49 22.07 18.04
C PRO A 500 -11.78 22.71 17.56
N VAL A 501 -12.62 21.93 16.88
CA VAL A 501 -13.92 22.40 16.37
C VAL A 501 -15.02 21.89 17.31
N THR A 502 -15.80 22.81 17.88
CA THR A 502 -16.98 22.45 18.66
C THR A 502 -18.11 22.00 17.73
N ILE A 503 -18.50 20.73 17.86
CA ILE A 503 -19.67 20.16 17.18
C ILE A 503 -20.84 20.09 18.16
N GLU A 504 -21.97 20.66 17.77
CA GLU A 504 -23.26 20.56 18.45
C GLU A 504 -24.21 19.77 17.54
N GLY A 505 -24.73 18.65 18.03
CA GLY A 505 -25.45 17.70 17.20
C GLY A 505 -26.05 16.53 17.97
N LYS A 506 -26.29 15.43 17.25
CA LYS A 506 -26.85 14.18 17.77
C LYS A 506 -25.84 13.04 17.58
N LEU A 507 -25.67 12.22 18.60
CA LEU A 507 -24.89 10.99 18.52
C LEU A 507 -25.71 9.93 17.77
N GLU A 508 -25.33 9.61 16.53
CA GLU A 508 -25.98 8.56 15.73
C GLU A 508 -25.45 7.17 16.05
N TYR A 509 -24.14 7.05 16.30
CA TYR A 509 -23.47 5.79 16.60
C TYR A 509 -22.46 5.95 17.74
N LEU A 510 -22.38 4.95 18.62
CA LEU A 510 -21.29 4.76 19.59
C LEU A 510 -21.11 3.25 19.80
N GLY A 511 -19.96 2.69 19.40
CA GLY A 511 -19.78 1.24 19.36
C GLY A 511 -18.45 0.78 18.76
N LYS A 512 -18.27 -0.53 18.59
CA LYS A 512 -17.03 -1.14 18.08
C LYS A 512 -16.98 -1.12 16.54
N TYR A 513 -15.85 -0.67 15.98
CA TYR A 513 -15.58 -0.76 14.52
C TYR A 513 -14.21 -1.37 14.26
N GLN A 514 -14.17 -2.45 13.46
CA GLN A 514 -12.97 -3.27 13.20
C GLN A 514 -12.16 -3.58 14.50
N GLN A 515 -10.90 -3.14 14.59
CA GLN A 515 -10.04 -3.25 15.78
C GLN A 515 -10.37 -2.24 16.90
N HIS A 516 -11.05 -1.14 16.59
CA HIS A 516 -11.32 -0.05 17.55
C HIS A 516 -12.45 -0.42 18.51
N ALA A 517 -12.13 -0.48 19.80
CA ALA A 517 -13.08 -0.84 20.86
C ALA A 517 -14.26 0.14 20.98
N THR A 518 -14.06 1.42 20.63
CA THR A 518 -15.12 2.41 20.54
C THR A 518 -14.79 3.44 19.45
N VAL A 519 -15.76 3.72 18.59
CA VAL A 519 -15.82 4.85 17.65
C VAL A 519 -17.16 5.56 17.81
N ALA A 520 -17.25 6.81 17.39
CA ALA A 520 -18.48 7.60 17.48
C ALA A 520 -18.85 8.25 16.13
N VAL A 521 -20.14 8.42 15.85
CA VAL A 521 -20.64 9.24 14.73
C VAL A 521 -21.55 10.32 15.25
N ILE A 522 -21.21 11.58 14.97
CA ILE A 522 -22.02 12.75 15.34
C ILE A 522 -22.60 13.35 14.07
N ALA A 523 -23.94 13.48 14.02
CA ALA A 523 -24.64 14.22 12.98
C ALA A 523 -24.99 15.63 13.45
N PHE A 524 -24.77 16.63 12.59
CA PHE A 524 -24.91 18.05 12.92
C PHE A 524 -25.30 18.89 11.70
N GLY A 525 -25.77 20.12 11.95
CA GLY A 525 -26.05 21.10 10.90
C GLY A 525 -26.98 20.59 9.79
N ALA A 526 -26.63 20.89 8.53
CA ALA A 526 -27.40 20.51 7.36
C ALA A 526 -27.03 19.11 6.85
N ASN A 527 -27.40 18.06 7.62
CA ASN A 527 -27.09 16.65 7.34
C ASN A 527 -25.57 16.39 7.18
N ASN A 528 -24.76 17.02 8.05
CA ASN A 528 -23.32 16.81 8.13
C ASN A 528 -22.98 15.76 9.18
N ARG A 529 -21.87 15.04 9.01
CA ARG A 529 -21.40 13.97 9.90
C ARG A 529 -19.90 14.06 10.14
N VAL A 530 -19.47 13.59 11.31
CA VAL A 530 -18.07 13.31 11.61
C VAL A 530 -17.97 11.95 12.31
N ILE A 531 -17.04 11.13 11.82
CA ILE A 531 -16.66 9.85 12.43
C ILE A 531 -15.43 10.10 13.30
N LEU A 532 -15.49 9.74 14.57
CA LEU A 532 -14.38 9.81 15.52
C LEU A 532 -13.78 8.42 15.74
N THR A 533 -12.46 8.30 15.59
CA THR A 533 -11.68 7.07 15.85
C THR A 533 -10.61 7.33 16.92
N PRO A 534 -10.14 6.34 17.69
CA PRO A 534 -9.17 6.58 18.77
C PRO A 534 -7.76 6.90 18.25
N VAL A 535 -7.43 6.41 17.06
CA VAL A 535 -6.21 6.75 16.30
C VAL A 535 -6.58 7.04 14.84
N LEU A 536 -5.59 7.34 13.99
CA LEU A 536 -5.78 7.43 12.54
C LEU A 536 -6.45 6.15 12.01
N GLU A 537 -7.59 6.31 11.34
CA GLU A 537 -8.24 5.26 10.56
C GLU A 537 -8.21 5.67 9.09
N GLN A 538 -7.40 5.00 8.28
CA GLN A 538 -7.28 5.33 6.86
C GLN A 538 -8.37 4.62 6.05
N VAL A 539 -9.46 5.35 5.83
CA VAL A 539 -10.56 4.89 4.96
C VAL A 539 -10.06 4.74 3.51
N THR A 540 -10.19 3.53 2.96
CA THR A 540 -9.79 3.21 1.57
C THR A 540 -10.96 2.80 0.67
N ASP A 541 -12.10 2.45 1.27
CA ASP A 541 -13.33 2.01 0.63
C ASP A 541 -14.58 2.52 1.40
N PRO A 542 -15.79 2.46 0.82
CA PRO A 542 -17.00 3.03 1.43
C PRO A 542 -17.69 2.13 2.47
N GLY A 543 -17.16 0.95 2.80
CA GLY A 543 -17.80 0.01 3.74
C GLY A 543 -18.09 0.62 5.12
N ILE A 544 -17.16 1.45 5.62
CA ILE A 544 -17.29 2.20 6.88
C ILE A 544 -18.60 3.00 7.01
N PHE A 545 -19.16 3.52 5.91
CA PHE A 545 -20.41 4.27 5.98
C PHE A 545 -21.58 3.33 6.29
N GLY A 546 -21.65 2.18 5.62
CA GLY A 546 -22.68 1.17 5.88
C GLY A 546 -22.58 0.58 7.29
N ASP A 547 -21.38 0.20 7.72
CA ASP A 547 -21.12 -0.41 9.04
C ASP A 547 -21.48 0.51 10.22
N LEU A 548 -21.38 1.84 10.01
CA LEU A 548 -21.72 2.86 11.01
C LEU A 548 -23.13 3.48 10.81
N GLY A 549 -23.95 2.91 9.93
CA GLY A 549 -25.35 3.31 9.73
C GLY A 549 -25.58 4.59 8.90
N ILE A 550 -24.56 5.06 8.17
CA ILE A 550 -24.59 6.26 7.34
C ILE A 550 -25.01 5.88 5.91
N ASP A 551 -26.19 6.31 5.46
CA ASP A 551 -26.56 6.17 4.04
C ASP A 551 -25.73 7.12 3.16
N LEU A 552 -24.73 6.53 2.50
CA LEU A 552 -23.84 7.14 1.53
C LEU A 552 -24.57 7.94 0.43
N LYS A 553 -25.80 7.57 0.08
CA LYS A 553 -26.62 8.28 -0.93
C LYS A 553 -27.09 9.66 -0.46
N THR A 554 -27.05 9.92 0.86
CA THR A 554 -27.38 11.23 1.44
C THR A 554 -26.21 12.20 1.46
N LEU A 555 -25.01 11.77 1.03
CA LEU A 555 -23.79 12.57 1.06
C LEU A 555 -23.47 13.17 -0.32
N GLU A 556 -23.35 14.50 -0.37
CA GLU A 556 -22.79 15.25 -1.50
C GLU A 556 -21.24 15.21 -1.48
N ILE A 557 -20.63 15.23 -0.27
CA ILE A 557 -19.18 15.36 -0.07
C ILE A 557 -18.68 14.37 0.99
N ILE A 558 -17.55 13.72 0.71
CA ILE A 558 -16.88 12.76 1.59
C ILE A 558 -15.44 13.26 1.79
N VAL A 559 -15.04 13.53 3.03
CA VAL A 559 -13.68 13.99 3.36
C VAL A 559 -12.88 12.83 3.93
N LEU A 560 -11.75 12.48 3.30
CA LEU A 560 -10.92 11.33 3.64
C LEU A 560 -9.52 11.75 4.11
N LYS A 561 -9.00 11.06 5.14
CA LYS A 561 -7.61 11.17 5.64
C LYS A 561 -6.67 10.24 4.86
N SER A 562 -6.53 10.50 3.57
CA SER A 562 -5.89 9.57 2.62
C SER A 562 -5.26 10.30 1.43
N ARG A 563 -4.20 9.73 0.84
CA ARG A 563 -3.44 10.35 -0.26
C ARG A 563 -3.86 9.80 -1.62
N VAL A 564 -3.74 8.47 -1.76
CA VAL A 564 -4.01 7.71 -2.98
C VAL A 564 -4.78 6.41 -2.69
N HIS A 565 -4.64 5.79 -1.51
CA HIS A 565 -5.27 4.48 -1.22
C HIS A 565 -6.78 4.43 -1.49
N PHE A 566 -7.50 5.53 -1.26
CA PHE A 566 -8.95 5.64 -1.54
C PHE A 566 -9.33 5.51 -3.02
N TRP A 567 -8.40 5.69 -3.97
CA TRP A 567 -8.74 5.68 -5.39
C TRP A 567 -9.33 4.34 -5.84
N ARG A 568 -8.89 3.23 -5.24
CA ARG A 568 -9.43 1.90 -5.52
C ARG A 568 -10.90 1.74 -5.10
N GLY A 569 -11.25 2.20 -3.90
CA GLY A 569 -12.59 2.02 -3.34
C GLY A 569 -13.58 3.13 -3.66
N PHE A 570 -13.14 4.26 -4.23
CA PHE A 570 -14.01 5.41 -4.53
C PHE A 570 -13.91 5.95 -5.96
N VAL A 571 -12.92 5.55 -6.77
CA VAL A 571 -12.67 6.15 -8.09
C VAL A 571 -12.56 5.09 -9.20
N GLU A 572 -11.82 4.00 -8.96
CA GLU A 572 -11.71 2.86 -9.88
C GLU A 572 -13.04 2.10 -10.04
N ASP A 573 -13.92 2.15 -9.02
CA ASP A 573 -15.30 1.63 -9.06
C ASP A 573 -16.31 2.62 -9.67
N GLY A 574 -15.88 3.86 -9.91
CA GLY A 574 -16.71 4.95 -10.42
C GLY A 574 -17.68 5.56 -9.41
N LEU A 575 -17.54 5.35 -8.09
CA LEU A 575 -18.42 5.92 -7.06
C LEU A 575 -18.36 7.46 -7.08
N ALA A 576 -17.18 8.05 -6.84
CA ALA A 576 -16.96 9.48 -6.79
C ALA A 576 -16.99 10.10 -8.19
N LYS A 577 -17.73 11.22 -8.36
CA LYS A 577 -17.85 11.93 -9.64
C LYS A 577 -16.91 13.13 -9.76
N ALA A 578 -16.23 13.48 -8.67
CA ALA A 578 -15.08 14.38 -8.64
C ALA A 578 -14.19 14.04 -7.43
N VAL A 579 -12.89 14.33 -7.56
CA VAL A 579 -11.88 14.17 -6.51
C VAL A 579 -11.11 15.49 -6.38
N PHE A 580 -10.95 15.97 -5.15
CA PHE A 580 -10.12 17.13 -4.82
C PHE A 580 -9.11 16.73 -3.75
N GLN A 581 -7.86 16.51 -4.15
CA GLN A 581 -6.74 16.43 -3.21
C GLN A 581 -6.43 17.85 -2.71
N VAL A 582 -6.30 18.03 -1.40
CA VAL A 582 -6.19 19.33 -0.73
C VAL A 582 -4.94 19.35 0.14
N ASP A 583 -4.06 20.32 -0.14
CA ASP A 583 -2.79 20.50 0.57
C ASP A 583 -3.01 21.46 1.75
N ALA A 584 -3.70 20.95 2.77
CA ALA A 584 -3.91 21.62 4.04
C ALA A 584 -2.60 21.67 4.86
N PRO A 585 -2.53 22.47 5.93
CA PRO A 585 -1.43 22.33 6.88
C PRO A 585 -1.43 20.93 7.49
N GLY A 586 -0.30 20.25 7.44
CA GLY A 586 -0.12 18.90 7.98
C GLY A 586 1.33 18.44 7.88
N LEU A 587 1.62 17.25 8.44
CA LEU A 587 2.96 16.67 8.47
C LEU A 587 3.41 16.03 7.14
N GLY A 588 2.48 15.87 6.18
CA GLY A 588 2.75 15.37 4.82
C GLY A 588 2.47 16.39 3.69
N PRO A 589 3.11 17.57 3.68
CA PRO A 589 2.82 18.64 2.71
C PRO A 589 3.20 18.24 1.27
N ALA A 590 2.50 18.81 0.29
CA ALA A 590 2.76 18.56 -1.12
C ALA A 590 4.04 19.26 -1.64
N ASP A 591 4.50 20.33 -0.99
CA ASP A 591 5.82 20.91 -1.24
C ASP A 591 6.83 20.36 -0.23
N VAL A 592 7.50 19.27 -0.61
CA VAL A 592 8.52 18.63 0.26
C VAL A 592 9.74 19.53 0.50
N SER A 593 9.95 20.61 -0.28
CA SER A 593 11.06 21.54 -0.03
C SER A 593 10.86 22.41 1.21
N THR A 594 9.66 22.42 1.83
CA THR A 594 9.41 23.11 3.10
C THR A 594 9.74 22.28 4.34
N ILE A 595 10.13 21.01 4.18
CA ILE A 595 10.37 20.08 5.29
C ILE A 595 11.82 20.26 5.83
N PRO A 596 12.02 20.39 7.16
CA PRO A 596 13.32 20.73 7.74
C PRO A 596 14.23 19.50 7.94
N TYR A 597 14.61 18.85 6.84
CA TYR A 597 15.51 17.70 6.85
C TYR A 597 16.91 18.03 7.39
N LYS A 598 17.53 17.04 8.06
CA LYS A 598 18.90 17.11 8.61
C LYS A 598 19.78 15.98 8.10
N ASN A 599 19.21 14.80 7.86
CA ASN A 599 19.90 13.60 7.42
C ASN A 599 19.80 13.38 5.90
N ALA A 600 18.77 13.93 5.25
CA ALA A 600 18.58 13.83 3.81
C ALA A 600 19.80 14.31 3.00
N SER A 601 20.09 13.60 1.89
CA SER A 601 21.14 14.03 0.95
C SER A 601 20.86 15.42 0.38
N ARG A 602 21.88 16.28 0.34
CA ARG A 602 21.79 17.66 -0.18
C ARG A 602 21.84 17.74 -1.71
N ASP A 603 21.90 16.61 -2.40
CA ASP A 603 21.96 16.54 -3.86
C ASP A 603 20.59 16.25 -4.53
N ILE A 604 19.53 16.10 -3.73
CA ILE A 604 18.21 15.63 -4.17
C ILE A 604 17.23 16.75 -4.54
N TYR A 605 16.56 16.59 -5.68
CA TYR A 605 15.47 17.45 -6.13
C TYR A 605 14.14 17.03 -5.45
N PRO A 606 13.28 17.95 -4.96
CA PRO A 606 13.36 19.40 -5.07
C PRO A 606 13.97 20.10 -3.83
N ILE A 607 14.48 19.37 -2.83
CA ILE A 607 15.08 19.94 -1.60
C ILE A 607 16.19 20.93 -1.96
N VAL A 608 17.06 20.55 -2.89
CA VAL A 608 18.02 21.46 -3.53
C VAL A 608 17.71 21.53 -5.02
N ARG A 609 17.45 22.75 -5.50
CA ARG A 609 17.24 23.02 -6.92
C ARG A 609 18.60 23.10 -7.61
N LYS A 610 18.80 22.22 -8.59
CA LYS A 610 19.90 22.23 -9.57
C LYS A 610 19.31 22.54 -10.93
#